data_AF-A0A2E0WE93-F1
#
_entry.id   AF-A0A2E0WE93-F1
#
_cell.length_a   1.000
_cell.length_b   1.000
_cell.length_c   1.000
_cell.angle_alpha   90.00
_cell.angle_beta   90.00
_cell.angle_gamma   90.00
#
_symmetry.space_group_name_H-M   'P 1'
#
loop_
_entity.id
_entity.type
_entity.pdbx_description
1 polymer ?
#
loop_
_entity_poly.entity_id
_entity_poly.type
_entity_poly.pdbx_seq_one_letter_code
_entity_poly.pdbx_strand_id
1 'polypeptide(L)'
;AIAVDARDNVYTANSGSDTVTKISSKGDVDSEWATTGKTPLGIAIDPLGNVYTANNESDTVTKITQAGVATTAWAITGHRPTGVALDSRGTVFTANRGADTVTRIVASTASPIPVPVKSPELTTTKPTAQKPGSVTNLTVRWNRNKKKAISNWVEPVAGNVEKYQVRISKPYKPKKFKKWKATGRQTYSFKPLKLKKKYTIQVRASNNAGKSAIKSKTFRTKK
;
A
#
# COMPACT_ATOMS: atom_id res chain seq x y z
N ALA A 1 -0.67 18.84 -11.31
CA ALA A 1 -1.00 17.42 -10.98
C ALA A 1 -2.51 17.25 -10.79
N ILE A 2 -3.01 16.02 -10.78
CA ILE A 2 -4.45 15.69 -10.66
C ILE A 2 -4.68 14.62 -9.59
N ALA A 3 -5.80 14.72 -8.87
CA ALA A 3 -6.31 13.68 -7.98
C ALA A 3 -7.83 13.54 -8.12
N VAL A 4 -8.36 12.36 -7.80
CA VAL A 4 -9.79 12.05 -7.91
C VAL A 4 -10.28 11.48 -6.58
N ASP A 5 -11.39 12.00 -6.06
CA ASP A 5 -12.00 11.49 -4.83
C ASP A 5 -12.99 10.34 -5.10
N ALA A 6 -13.47 9.69 -4.02
CA ALA A 6 -14.41 8.58 -4.12
C ALA A 6 -15.82 8.96 -4.63
N ARG A 7 -16.08 10.25 -4.86
CA ARG A 7 -17.34 10.78 -5.41
C ARG A 7 -17.16 11.26 -6.85
N ASP A 8 -16.06 10.85 -7.50
CA ASP A 8 -15.65 11.21 -8.86
C ASP A 8 -15.45 12.72 -9.07
N ASN A 9 -15.17 13.48 -8.00
CA ASN A 9 -14.70 14.85 -8.18
C ASN A 9 -13.20 14.83 -8.50
N VAL A 10 -12.80 15.68 -9.44
CA VAL A 10 -11.42 15.84 -9.89
C VAL A 10 -10.86 17.13 -9.31
N TYR A 11 -9.64 17.06 -8.79
CA TYR A 11 -8.92 18.21 -8.22
C TYR A 11 -7.60 18.39 -8.96
N THR A 12 -7.28 19.63 -9.32
CA THR A 12 -6.03 19.94 -10.01
C THR A 12 -5.28 21.06 -9.31
N ALA A 13 -3.98 20.85 -9.10
CA ALA A 13 -3.09 21.88 -8.55
C ALA A 13 -2.57 22.77 -9.68
N ASN A 14 -2.80 24.08 -9.55
CA ASN A 14 -2.51 25.08 -10.57
C ASN A 14 -1.24 25.86 -10.21
N SER A 15 -0.10 25.41 -10.72
CA SER A 15 1.21 25.97 -10.35
C SER A 15 1.40 27.44 -10.71
N GLY A 16 0.68 27.94 -11.72
CA GLY A 16 0.77 29.34 -12.18
C GLY A 16 -0.14 30.31 -11.44
N SER A 17 -1.15 29.82 -10.70
CA SER A 17 -2.14 30.66 -10.02
C SER A 17 -2.22 30.40 -8.52
N ASP A 18 -1.39 29.51 -7.98
CA ASP A 18 -1.36 29.15 -6.55
C ASP A 18 -2.72 28.67 -5.99
N THR A 19 -3.54 28.03 -6.84
CA THR A 19 -4.88 27.54 -6.50
C THR A 19 -5.05 26.04 -6.76
N VAL A 20 -6.16 25.50 -6.26
CA VAL A 20 -6.72 24.21 -6.68
C VAL A 20 -8.05 24.46 -7.39
N THR A 21 -8.21 23.87 -8.58
CA THR A 21 -9.51 23.77 -9.24
C THR A 21 -10.20 22.47 -8.83
N LYS A 22 -11.51 22.53 -8.59
CA LYS A 22 -12.37 21.36 -8.40
C LYS A 22 -13.33 21.23 -9.57
N ILE A 23 -13.45 20.01 -10.10
CA ILE A 23 -14.43 19.65 -11.11
C ILE A 23 -15.35 18.60 -10.50
N SER A 24 -16.65 18.86 -10.48
CA SER A 24 -17.64 17.93 -9.95
C SER A 24 -17.78 16.70 -10.85
N SER A 25 -18.36 15.62 -10.32
CA SER A 25 -18.72 14.45 -11.14
C SER A 25 -19.75 14.73 -12.24
N LYS A 26 -20.40 15.90 -12.20
CA LYS A 26 -21.32 16.39 -13.23
C LYS A 26 -20.64 17.33 -14.24
N GLY A 27 -19.37 17.66 -14.05
CA GLY A 27 -18.60 18.57 -14.90
C GLY A 27 -18.66 20.04 -14.47
N ASP A 28 -19.25 20.38 -13.32
CA ASP A 28 -19.24 21.75 -12.81
C ASP A 28 -17.81 22.13 -12.41
N VAL A 29 -17.31 23.27 -12.88
CA VAL A 29 -15.94 23.73 -12.64
C VAL A 29 -15.94 24.88 -11.64
N ASP A 30 -15.22 24.68 -10.54
CA ASP A 30 -14.84 25.72 -9.58
C ASP A 30 -13.34 25.98 -9.72
N SER A 31 -12.98 26.97 -10.52
CA SER A 31 -11.59 27.25 -10.94
C SER A 31 -10.68 27.68 -9.80
N GLU A 32 -11.24 28.27 -8.73
CA GLU A 32 -10.50 28.80 -7.58
C GLU A 32 -11.02 28.19 -6.26
N TRP A 33 -11.43 26.91 -6.31
CA TRP A 33 -12.02 26.19 -5.19
C TRP A 33 -11.25 26.34 -3.86
N ALA A 34 -9.92 26.43 -3.92
CA ALA A 34 -9.10 26.77 -2.76
C ALA A 34 -7.77 27.43 -3.14
N THR A 35 -7.23 28.24 -2.23
CA THR A 35 -5.89 28.83 -2.33
C THR A 35 -4.83 27.94 -1.66
N THR A 36 -3.60 28.02 -2.15
CA THR A 36 -2.47 27.20 -1.67
C THR A 36 -1.25 28.07 -1.34
N GLY A 37 -0.11 27.43 -1.06
CA GLY A 37 1.17 28.12 -1.09
C GLY A 37 1.66 28.27 -2.54
N LYS A 38 2.86 28.84 -2.72
CA LYS A 38 3.40 29.12 -4.05
C LYS A 38 3.78 27.87 -4.83
N THR A 39 3.41 27.87 -6.10
CA THR A 39 3.74 26.86 -7.11
C THR A 39 3.37 25.45 -6.65
N PRO A 40 2.08 25.15 -6.41
CA PRO A 40 1.65 23.80 -6.04
C PRO A 40 1.90 22.83 -7.21
N LEU A 41 2.73 21.80 -6.98
CA LEU A 41 3.09 20.81 -8.01
C LEU A 41 2.50 19.42 -7.76
N GLY A 42 2.39 19.01 -6.50
CA GLY A 42 1.81 17.73 -6.10
C GLY A 42 0.42 17.91 -5.50
N ILE A 43 -0.45 16.91 -5.67
CA ILE A 43 -1.78 16.87 -5.06
C ILE A 43 -2.15 15.45 -4.64
N ALA A 44 -2.77 15.28 -3.47
CA ALA A 44 -3.28 13.99 -2.99
C ALA A 44 -4.49 14.19 -2.08
N ILE A 45 -5.27 13.13 -1.88
CA ILE A 45 -6.55 13.17 -1.15
C ILE A 45 -6.54 12.10 -0.06
N ASP A 46 -6.97 12.45 1.15
CA ASP A 46 -7.14 11.49 2.24
C ASP A 46 -8.52 10.79 2.19
N PRO A 47 -8.73 9.68 2.93
CA PRO A 47 -10.02 8.99 2.95
C PRO A 47 -11.20 9.82 3.47
N LEU A 48 -10.95 10.95 4.14
CA LEU A 48 -11.98 11.88 4.61
C LEU A 48 -12.31 12.95 3.55
N GLY A 49 -11.62 12.95 2.42
CA GLY A 49 -11.81 13.91 1.33
C GLY A 49 -11.06 15.23 1.53
N ASN A 50 -10.10 15.31 2.46
CA ASN A 50 -9.22 16.47 2.51
C ASN A 50 -8.15 16.37 1.43
N VAL A 51 -7.85 17.50 0.80
CA VAL A 51 -6.88 17.64 -0.28
C VAL A 51 -5.59 18.22 0.28
N TYR A 52 -4.44 17.70 -0.16
CA TYR A 52 -3.12 18.15 0.26
C TYR A 52 -2.31 18.53 -0.97
N THR A 53 -1.68 19.72 -0.96
CA THR A 53 -0.81 20.17 -2.05
C THR A 53 0.63 20.33 -1.58
N ALA A 54 1.59 19.92 -2.40
CA ALA A 54 3.01 20.20 -2.20
C ALA A 54 3.36 21.53 -2.91
N ASN A 55 3.66 22.56 -2.13
CA ASN A 55 3.88 23.93 -2.60
C ASN A 55 5.39 24.15 -2.83
N ASN A 56 5.83 24.10 -4.09
CA ASN A 56 7.25 23.99 -4.43
C ASN A 56 8.09 25.19 -3.99
N GLU A 57 7.61 26.40 -4.23
CA GLU A 57 8.38 27.60 -3.89
C GLU A 57 8.16 28.06 -2.45
N SER A 58 7.16 27.50 -1.78
CA SER A 58 6.86 27.79 -0.37
C SER A 58 7.38 26.75 0.61
N ASP A 59 8.04 25.69 0.14
CA ASP A 59 8.58 24.60 0.96
C ASP A 59 7.57 24.04 2.00
N THR A 60 6.30 23.99 1.62
CA THR A 60 5.19 23.66 2.52
C THR A 60 4.21 22.67 1.91
N VAL A 61 3.36 22.11 2.78
CA VAL A 61 2.10 21.47 2.40
C VAL A 61 0.94 22.38 2.77
N THR A 62 -0.02 22.58 1.86
CA THR A 62 -1.35 23.11 2.20
C THR A 62 -2.31 21.96 2.43
N LYS A 63 -3.13 22.04 3.47
CA LYS A 63 -4.27 21.13 3.69
C LYS A 63 -5.57 21.88 3.40
N ILE A 64 -6.46 21.28 2.61
CA ILE A 64 -7.74 21.85 2.22
C ILE A 64 -8.83 20.88 2.62
N THR A 65 -9.84 21.36 3.33
CA THR A 65 -10.99 20.52 3.71
C THR A 65 -11.87 20.22 2.50
N GLN A 66 -12.78 19.25 2.64
CA GLN A 66 -13.73 18.92 1.58
C GLN A 66 -14.64 20.11 1.16
N ALA A 67 -14.77 21.11 2.03
CA ALA A 67 -15.53 22.33 1.80
C ALA A 67 -14.71 23.46 1.13
N GLY A 68 -13.44 23.23 0.79
CA GLY A 68 -12.56 24.24 0.16
C GLY A 68 -11.82 25.14 1.17
N VAL A 69 -12.00 24.92 2.48
CA VAL A 69 -11.29 25.71 3.49
C VAL A 69 -9.82 25.28 3.55
N ALA A 70 -8.91 26.18 3.19
CA ALA A 70 -7.47 25.94 3.16
C ALA A 70 -6.77 26.37 4.46
N THR A 71 -5.85 25.54 4.94
CA THR A 71 -4.80 25.89 5.89
C THR A 71 -3.48 25.91 5.13
N THR A 72 -3.11 27.10 4.65
CA THR A 72 -1.82 27.33 3.98
C THR A 72 -0.69 27.10 4.98
N ALA A 73 0.43 26.54 4.49
CA ALA A 73 1.55 26.14 5.34
C ALA A 73 1.16 25.22 6.52
N TRP A 74 0.17 24.34 6.31
CA TRP A 74 -0.26 23.35 7.29
C TRP A 74 0.92 22.56 7.88
N ALA A 75 1.93 22.26 7.04
CA ALA A 75 3.20 21.70 7.49
C ALA A 75 4.36 22.24 6.66
N ILE A 76 5.54 22.32 7.27
CA ILE A 76 6.81 22.63 6.60
C ILE A 76 7.42 21.33 6.03
N THR A 77 8.13 21.44 4.92
CA THR A 77 8.79 20.32 4.23
C THR A 77 10.29 20.61 4.06
N GLY A 78 11.00 19.76 3.31
CA GLY A 78 12.32 20.13 2.78
C GLY A 78 12.19 20.97 1.50
N HIS A 79 13.30 21.48 0.98
CA HIS A 79 13.29 22.39 -0.17
C HIS A 79 12.68 21.79 -1.44
N ARG A 80 11.87 22.61 -2.12
CA ARG A 80 11.24 22.36 -3.42
C ARG A 80 10.47 21.03 -3.45
N PRO A 81 9.42 20.86 -2.61
CA PRO A 81 8.58 19.66 -2.66
C PRO A 81 7.85 19.59 -4.01
N THR A 82 7.91 18.43 -4.68
CA THR A 82 7.29 18.23 -6.01
C THR A 82 6.15 17.22 -5.99
N GLY A 83 6.14 16.32 -5.01
CA GLY A 83 5.12 15.28 -4.88
C GLY A 83 4.64 15.17 -3.44
N VAL A 84 3.39 14.74 -3.28
CA VAL A 84 2.77 14.45 -1.98
C VAL A 84 2.01 13.13 -2.07
N ALA A 85 2.12 12.30 -1.03
CA ALA A 85 1.40 11.03 -0.91
C ALA A 85 0.98 10.81 0.54
N LEU A 86 -0.03 9.97 0.74
CA LEU A 86 -0.54 9.64 2.07
C LEU A 86 -0.56 8.13 2.29
N ASP A 87 -0.36 7.71 3.54
CA ASP A 87 -0.65 6.34 3.97
C ASP A 87 -2.11 6.19 4.43
N SER A 88 -2.52 4.95 4.72
CA SER A 88 -3.88 4.64 5.19
C SER A 88 -4.22 5.21 6.57
N ARG A 89 -3.24 5.78 7.29
CA ARG A 89 -3.41 6.43 8.60
C ARG A 89 -3.48 7.95 8.47
N GLY A 90 -3.38 8.49 7.26
CA GLY A 90 -3.34 9.93 7.02
C GLY A 90 -1.96 10.58 7.27
N THR A 91 -0.89 9.79 7.40
CA THR A 91 0.47 10.34 7.42
C THR A 91 0.79 10.88 6.04
N VAL A 92 1.27 12.12 5.97
CA VAL A 92 1.62 12.80 4.71
C VAL A 92 3.12 12.68 4.47
N PHE A 93 3.50 12.40 3.22
CA PHE A 93 4.89 12.31 2.78
C PHE A 93 5.11 13.25 1.60
N THR A 94 6.19 14.03 1.61
CA THR A 94 6.59 14.88 0.48
C THR A 94 7.93 14.46 -0.11
N ALA A 95 8.04 14.48 -1.43
CA ALA A 95 9.32 14.31 -2.13
C ALA A 95 9.93 15.69 -2.38
N ASN A 96 11.06 15.99 -1.74
CA ASN A 96 11.69 17.31 -1.72
C ASN A 96 12.85 17.35 -2.71
N ARG A 97 12.59 17.82 -3.94
CA ARG A 97 13.57 17.80 -5.03
C ARG A 97 14.78 18.67 -4.76
N GLY A 98 14.60 19.80 -4.06
CA GLY A 98 15.68 20.74 -3.79
C GLY A 98 16.57 20.34 -2.61
N ALA A 99 16.06 19.48 -1.71
CA ALA A 99 16.76 19.05 -0.52
C ALA A 99 17.23 17.59 -0.56
N ASP A 100 16.98 16.86 -1.65
CA ASP A 100 17.24 15.42 -1.76
C ASP A 100 16.72 14.64 -0.54
N THR A 101 15.50 14.97 -0.11
CA THR A 101 14.86 14.38 1.09
C THR A 101 13.42 13.97 0.84
N VAL A 102 12.91 13.14 1.73
CA VAL A 102 11.47 12.91 1.92
C VAL A 102 11.09 13.46 3.29
N THR A 103 10.06 14.30 3.38
CA THR A 103 9.54 14.71 4.69
C THR A 103 8.39 13.80 5.07
N ARG A 104 8.40 13.27 6.29
CA ARG A 104 7.25 12.58 6.89
C ARG A 104 6.56 13.54 7.86
N ILE A 105 5.26 13.77 7.64
CA ILE A 105 4.42 14.68 8.42
C ILE A 105 3.32 13.85 9.07
N VAL A 106 3.32 13.81 10.40
CA VAL A 106 2.27 13.16 11.19
C VAL A 106 1.36 14.26 11.73
N ALA A 107 0.06 14.16 11.44
CA ALA A 107 -0.94 15.05 12.04
C ALA A 107 -1.01 14.76 13.55
N SER A 108 -0.32 15.57 14.35
CA SER A 108 -0.49 15.64 15.79
C SER A 108 -1.54 16.72 16.08
N THR A 109 -2.35 16.53 17.13
CA THR A 109 -3.31 17.54 17.62
C THR A 109 -2.63 18.82 18.13
N ALA A 110 -1.30 18.86 18.18
CA ALA A 110 -0.47 20.05 18.25
C ALA A 110 0.42 20.11 16.98
N SER A 111 0.58 21.31 16.40
CA SER A 111 1.31 21.65 15.18
C SER A 111 2.26 20.57 14.63
N PRO A 112 2.12 20.15 13.37
CA PRO A 112 2.92 19.07 12.81
C PRO A 112 4.42 19.42 12.83
N ILE A 113 5.22 18.61 13.53
CA ILE A 113 6.68 18.72 13.54
C ILE A 113 7.20 18.01 12.28
N PRO A 114 7.88 18.72 11.36
CA PRO A 114 8.52 18.09 10.22
C PRO A 114 9.68 17.21 10.70
N VAL A 115 9.67 15.94 10.31
CA VAL A 115 10.86 15.09 10.47
C VAL A 115 11.48 14.93 9.08
N PRO A 116 12.56 15.68 8.76
CA PRO A 116 13.27 15.50 7.50
C PRO A 116 13.91 14.12 7.51
N VAL A 117 13.53 13.27 6.57
CA VAL A 117 14.18 11.98 6.34
C VAL A 117 15.01 12.13 5.07
N LYS A 118 16.32 11.95 5.14
CA LYS A 118 17.19 12.03 3.95
C LYS A 118 16.65 11.06 2.89
N SER A 119 16.58 11.48 1.62
CA SER A 119 16.22 10.54 0.55
C SER A 119 17.23 9.40 0.66
N PRO A 120 16.78 8.14 0.56
CA PRO A 120 17.73 7.04 0.52
C PRO A 120 18.65 7.32 -0.66
N GLU A 121 19.90 7.64 -0.37
CA GLU A 121 20.96 7.63 -1.36
C GLU A 121 20.88 6.25 -2.00
N LEU A 122 20.78 6.19 -3.34
CA LEU A 122 20.93 4.95 -4.09
C LEU A 122 22.39 4.49 -4.01
N THR A 123 22.90 4.32 -2.79
CA THR A 123 23.94 3.34 -2.57
C THR A 123 23.31 2.01 -2.96
N THR A 124 23.99 1.26 -3.82
CA THR A 124 23.64 -0.13 -4.16
C THR A 124 23.85 -1.06 -2.97
N THR A 125 23.51 -0.62 -1.75
CA THR A 125 23.32 -1.50 -0.62
C THR A 125 21.96 -2.17 -0.84
N LYS A 126 22.05 -3.37 -1.44
CA LYS A 126 21.03 -4.41 -1.45
C LYS A 126 20.05 -4.21 -0.28
N PRO A 127 18.74 -3.98 -0.52
CA PRO A 127 17.79 -3.66 0.54
C PRO A 127 17.93 -4.69 1.66
N THR A 128 18.23 -4.21 2.87
CA THR A 128 18.37 -5.06 4.04
C THR A 128 17.10 -5.90 4.15
N ALA A 129 17.26 -7.18 3.88
CA ALA A 129 16.17 -8.02 3.45
C ALA A 129 15.19 -8.27 4.60
N GLN A 130 14.12 -7.49 4.66
CA GLN A 130 13.06 -7.68 5.63
C GLN A 130 12.35 -9.01 5.36
N LYS A 131 12.07 -9.77 6.42
CA LYS A 131 11.36 -11.06 6.33
C LYS A 131 10.00 -10.80 5.65
N PRO A 132 9.62 -11.55 4.60
CA PRO A 132 8.33 -11.35 3.97
C PRO A 132 7.20 -11.51 4.99
N GLY A 133 6.12 -10.75 4.82
CA GLY A 133 4.92 -10.84 5.67
C GLY A 133 4.54 -12.30 5.93
N SER A 134 4.33 -12.65 7.19
CA SER A 134 4.13 -14.06 7.59
C SER A 134 2.75 -14.54 7.15
N VAL A 135 2.63 -15.62 6.37
CA VAL A 135 1.33 -16.20 6.00
C VAL A 135 0.50 -16.51 7.26
N THR A 136 -0.53 -15.71 7.53
CA THR A 136 -1.49 -15.90 8.62
C THR A 136 -2.72 -16.67 8.12
N ASN A 137 -3.44 -17.35 9.01
CA ASN A 137 -4.75 -17.97 8.72
C ASN A 137 -4.79 -18.98 7.55
N LEU A 138 -3.92 -19.98 7.64
CA LEU A 138 -4.02 -21.22 6.89
C LEU A 138 -5.25 -22.05 7.33
N THR A 139 -6.29 -22.09 6.50
CA THR A 139 -7.42 -23.00 6.68
C THR A 139 -7.40 -24.11 5.63
N VAL A 140 -7.52 -25.37 6.08
CA VAL A 140 -7.67 -26.52 5.19
C VAL A 140 -9.01 -27.14 5.50
N ARG A 141 -9.88 -27.21 4.50
CA ARG A 141 -11.17 -27.89 4.57
C ARG A 141 -11.16 -29.11 3.65
N TRP A 142 -11.73 -30.21 4.11
CA TRP A 142 -11.93 -31.39 3.28
C TRP A 142 -13.31 -31.29 2.60
N ASN A 143 -13.33 -31.28 1.26
CA ASN A 143 -14.57 -31.41 0.50
C ASN A 143 -14.84 -32.90 0.24
N ARG A 144 -15.82 -33.46 0.97
CA ARG A 144 -16.21 -34.88 0.88
C ARG A 144 -16.72 -35.23 -0.52
N ASN A 145 -17.61 -34.40 -1.08
CA ASN A 145 -18.28 -34.65 -2.36
C ASN A 145 -17.27 -34.74 -3.51
N LYS A 146 -16.25 -33.88 -3.52
CA LYS A 146 -15.21 -33.86 -4.56
C LYS A 146 -14.00 -34.74 -4.23
N LYS A 147 -13.96 -35.41 -3.07
CA LYS A 147 -12.79 -36.15 -2.52
C LYS A 147 -11.49 -35.32 -2.60
N LYS A 148 -11.58 -34.01 -2.34
CA LYS A 148 -10.48 -33.04 -2.50
C LYS A 148 -10.27 -32.25 -1.21
N ALA A 149 -9.01 -32.00 -0.87
CA ALA A 149 -8.67 -30.98 0.11
C ALA A 149 -8.72 -29.62 -0.58
N ILE A 150 -9.50 -28.70 -0.01
CA ILE A 150 -9.55 -27.29 -0.41
C ILE A 150 -8.81 -26.52 0.68
N SER A 151 -7.75 -25.83 0.30
CA SER A 151 -7.04 -24.94 1.23
C SER A 151 -7.36 -23.50 0.89
N ASN A 152 -7.89 -22.78 1.88
CA ASN A 152 -8.16 -21.36 1.82
C ASN A 152 -7.17 -20.65 2.73
N TRP A 153 -6.59 -19.58 2.22
CA TRP A 153 -5.58 -18.80 2.92
C TRP A 153 -6.01 -17.34 2.86
N VAL A 154 -5.73 -16.61 3.93
CA VAL A 154 -5.92 -15.16 4.00
C VAL A 154 -4.53 -14.54 4.09
N GLU A 155 -4.31 -13.44 3.39
CA GLU A 155 -3.03 -12.73 3.41
C GLU A 155 -2.72 -12.18 4.82
N PRO A 156 -1.44 -12.07 5.20
CA PRO A 156 -1.06 -11.09 6.20
C PRO A 156 -1.15 -9.68 5.62
N VAL A 157 -1.72 -8.78 6.41
CA VAL A 157 -1.54 -7.35 6.25
C VAL A 157 -0.07 -7.02 6.56
N ALA A 158 0.58 -6.28 5.67
CA ALA A 158 1.95 -5.74 5.70
C ALA A 158 3.11 -6.71 5.34
N GLY A 159 3.72 -6.48 4.16
CA GLY A 159 5.04 -6.99 3.75
C GLY A 159 5.17 -7.18 2.23
N ASN A 160 6.32 -6.80 1.64
CA ASN A 160 6.66 -6.96 0.22
C ASN A 160 6.77 -8.44 -0.19
N VAL A 161 5.65 -9.12 -0.41
CA VAL A 161 5.60 -10.50 -0.91
C VAL A 161 5.32 -10.50 -2.40
N GLU A 162 6.17 -11.15 -3.19
CA GLU A 162 6.08 -11.13 -4.66
C GLU A 162 5.80 -12.49 -5.29
N LYS A 163 6.19 -13.58 -4.61
CA LYS A 163 6.03 -14.94 -5.10
C LYS A 163 5.50 -15.85 -4.00
N TYR A 164 4.44 -16.59 -4.33
CA TYR A 164 3.89 -17.64 -3.49
C TYR A 164 4.15 -19.03 -4.10
N GLN A 165 4.44 -19.99 -3.23
CA GLN A 165 4.68 -21.38 -3.57
C GLN A 165 3.89 -22.28 -2.62
N VAL A 166 3.04 -23.16 -3.17
CA VAL A 166 2.24 -24.11 -2.36
C VAL A 166 2.69 -25.55 -2.63
N ARG A 167 2.83 -26.35 -1.58
CA ARG A 167 3.01 -27.82 -1.70
C ARG A 167 2.13 -28.58 -0.72
N ILE A 168 1.71 -29.77 -1.14
CA ILE A 168 1.14 -30.79 -0.25
C ILE A 168 2.05 -32.01 -0.24
N SER A 169 2.29 -32.56 0.93
CA SER A 169 3.13 -33.74 1.11
C SER A 169 2.41 -34.77 1.98
N LYS A 170 2.64 -36.05 1.69
CA LYS A 170 2.53 -37.08 2.72
C LYS A 170 3.68 -36.86 3.70
N PRO A 171 3.57 -37.25 4.98
CA PRO A 171 4.63 -37.03 5.97
C PRO A 171 6.03 -37.55 5.57
N TYR A 172 6.17 -38.35 4.50
CA TYR A 172 7.45 -38.91 4.07
C TYR A 172 7.76 -38.84 2.56
N LYS A 173 6.98 -38.15 1.71
CA LYS A 173 7.36 -37.92 0.29
C LYS A 173 6.94 -36.52 -0.18
N PRO A 174 7.84 -35.52 -0.18
CA PRO A 174 7.52 -34.17 -0.61
C PRO A 174 7.26 -34.11 -2.13
N LYS A 175 6.19 -33.43 -2.55
CA LYS A 175 6.01 -33.02 -3.96
C LYS A 175 6.57 -31.61 -4.17
N LYS A 176 7.06 -31.32 -5.38
CA LYS A 176 7.63 -30.01 -5.77
C LYS A 176 6.59 -28.90 -5.58
N PHE A 177 7.04 -27.72 -5.18
CA PHE A 177 6.22 -26.51 -5.08
C PHE A 177 5.76 -26.05 -6.47
N LYS A 178 4.50 -25.65 -6.60
CA LYS A 178 4.02 -24.92 -7.79
C LYS A 178 4.16 -23.41 -7.54
N LYS A 179 4.78 -22.69 -8.49
CA LYS A 179 5.08 -21.24 -8.42
C LYS A 179 3.91 -20.41 -8.93
N TRP A 180 3.64 -19.27 -8.27
CA TRP A 180 2.60 -18.32 -8.68
C TRP A 180 3.01 -16.88 -8.35
N LYS A 181 2.55 -15.93 -9.18
CA LYS A 181 2.51 -14.49 -8.90
C LYS A 181 1.05 -14.12 -8.69
N ALA A 182 0.65 -13.61 -7.53
CA ALA A 182 -0.74 -13.22 -7.31
C ALA A 182 -0.89 -12.19 -6.19
N THR A 183 -1.80 -11.25 -6.39
CA THR A 183 -2.42 -10.36 -5.40
C THR A 183 -3.85 -10.86 -5.11
N GLY A 184 -4.30 -10.87 -3.85
CA GLY A 184 -5.67 -11.19 -3.45
C GLY A 184 -5.91 -12.62 -2.93
N ARG A 185 -7.16 -12.91 -2.50
CA ARG A 185 -7.56 -14.19 -1.88
C ARG A 185 -7.53 -15.34 -2.90
N GLN A 186 -6.65 -16.32 -2.69
CA GLN A 186 -6.52 -17.48 -3.58
C GLN A 186 -7.04 -18.78 -2.93
N THR A 187 -7.72 -19.60 -3.74
CA THR A 187 -8.17 -20.95 -3.36
C THR A 187 -7.38 -21.98 -4.16
N TYR A 188 -6.71 -22.90 -3.46
CA TYR A 188 -6.00 -24.00 -4.14
C TYR A 188 -6.71 -25.34 -3.91
N SER A 189 -6.98 -26.04 -5.02
CA SER A 189 -7.51 -27.40 -5.02
C SER A 189 -6.41 -28.40 -5.39
N PHE A 190 -6.16 -29.36 -4.52
CA PHE A 190 -5.22 -30.46 -4.80
C PHE A 190 -5.91 -31.56 -5.62
N LYS A 191 -5.11 -32.39 -6.32
CA LYS A 191 -5.60 -33.68 -6.86
C LYS A 191 -6.24 -34.51 -5.74
N PRO A 192 -7.19 -35.42 -6.06
CA PRO A 192 -7.85 -36.25 -5.06
C PRO A 192 -6.83 -36.96 -4.16
N LEU A 193 -7.05 -36.86 -2.85
CA LEU A 193 -6.16 -37.43 -1.84
C LEU A 193 -6.70 -38.78 -1.39
N LYS A 194 -5.80 -39.72 -1.10
CA LYS A 194 -6.19 -41.02 -0.51
C LYS A 194 -6.78 -40.79 0.88
N LEU A 195 -7.93 -41.42 1.15
CA LEU A 195 -8.66 -41.36 2.42
C LEU A 195 -7.85 -42.00 3.57
N LYS A 196 -8.21 -41.65 4.81
CA LYS A 196 -7.56 -42.09 6.06
C LYS A 196 -6.03 -41.86 6.11
N LYS A 197 -5.50 -40.90 5.35
CA LYS A 197 -4.08 -40.54 5.38
C LYS A 197 -3.88 -39.13 5.97
N LYS A 198 -2.72 -38.93 6.60
CA LYS A 198 -2.25 -37.64 7.13
C LYS A 198 -1.50 -36.90 6.02
N TYR A 199 -1.79 -35.61 5.85
CA TYR A 199 -1.16 -34.74 4.87
C TYR A 199 -0.76 -33.42 5.53
N THR A 200 0.33 -32.84 5.05
CA THR A 200 0.78 -31.50 5.46
C THR A 200 0.80 -30.61 4.23
N ILE A 201 0.11 -29.47 4.31
CA ILE A 201 0.20 -28.40 3.32
C ILE A 201 1.14 -27.34 3.85
N GLN A 202 2.02 -26.86 2.99
CA GLN A 202 2.92 -25.77 3.28
C GLN A 202 2.79 -24.69 2.20
N VAL A 203 2.75 -23.44 2.64
CA VAL A 203 2.82 -22.26 1.78
C VAL A 203 4.08 -21.51 2.12
N ARG A 204 4.87 -21.23 1.09
CA ARG A 204 6.05 -20.39 1.14
C ARG A 204 5.74 -19.07 0.45
N ALA A 205 5.96 -17.98 1.16
CA ALA A 205 5.98 -16.61 0.65
C ALA A 205 7.44 -16.18 0.46
N SER A 206 7.76 -15.49 -0.63
CA SER A 206 9.11 -15.00 -0.92
C SER A 206 9.12 -13.63 -1.57
N ASN A 207 10.16 -12.84 -1.30
CA ASN A 207 10.41 -11.54 -1.92
C ASN A 207 11.52 -11.61 -2.98
N ASN A 208 11.72 -10.54 -3.75
CA ASN A 208 12.79 -10.48 -4.76
C ASN A 208 14.21 -10.52 -4.19
N ALA A 209 14.37 -10.21 -2.91
CA ALA A 209 15.66 -10.33 -2.21
C ALA A 209 16.02 -11.78 -1.82
N GLY A 210 15.19 -12.77 -2.20
CA GLY A 210 15.44 -14.19 -1.95
C GLY A 210 15.08 -14.67 -0.53
N LYS A 211 14.55 -13.80 0.33
CA LYS A 211 14.04 -14.20 1.65
C LYS A 211 12.68 -14.87 1.52
N SER A 212 12.40 -15.80 2.42
CA SER A 212 11.11 -16.50 2.41
C SER A 212 10.59 -16.86 3.80
N ALA A 213 9.27 -16.85 3.96
CA ALA A 213 8.55 -17.33 5.13
C ALA A 213 7.72 -18.57 4.75
N ILE A 214 7.66 -19.58 5.62
CA ILE A 214 6.89 -20.80 5.39
C ILE A 214 5.87 -20.98 6.51
N LYS A 215 4.61 -21.27 6.14
CA LYS A 215 3.57 -21.71 7.08
C LYS A 215 3.05 -23.08 6.66
N SER A 216 2.75 -23.92 7.65
CA SER A 216 2.27 -25.28 7.41
C SER A 216 1.08 -25.66 8.28
N LYS A 217 0.21 -26.53 7.77
CA LYS A 217 -0.88 -27.15 8.53
C LYS A 217 -1.06 -28.59 8.10
N THR A 218 -1.29 -29.41 9.10
CA THR A 218 -1.43 -30.86 8.94
C THR A 218 -2.87 -31.25 9.20
N PHE A 219 -3.40 -32.14 8.38
CA PHE A 219 -4.78 -32.65 8.50
C PHE A 219 -4.84 -34.14 8.12
N ARG A 220 -5.89 -34.82 8.57
CA ARG A 220 -6.22 -36.19 8.16
C ARG A 220 -7.45 -36.19 7.27
N THR A 221 -7.39 -36.89 6.14
CA THR A 221 -8.57 -37.15 5.30
C THR A 221 -9.48 -38.14 6.02
N LYS A 222 -10.74 -37.79 6.27
CA LYS A 222 -11.75 -38.68 6.87
C LYS A 222 -12.42 -39.54 5.78
N LYS A 223 -13.11 -40.63 6.19
CA LYS A 223 -13.98 -41.40 5.29
C LYS A 223 -15.03 -40.48 4.66
#